data_AF-A0AAE3EKZ9-F1
#
_entry.id   AF-A0AAE3EKZ9-F1
#
_cell.length_a   1.000
_cell.length_b   1.000
_cell.length_c   1.000
_cell.angle_alpha   90.00
_cell.angle_beta   90.00
_cell.angle_gamma   90.00
#
_symmetry.space_group_name_H-M   'P 1'
#
loop_
_entity.id
_entity.type
_entity.pdbx_description
1 polymer ?
#
loop_
_entity_poly.entity_id
_entity_poly.type
_entity_poly.pdbx_seq_one_letter_code
_entity_poly.pdbx_strand_id
1 'polypeptide(L)'
;MEEKREISLSPHKKARCRRFWAPVFCLSVFVFASCGNLNDAREKDAPAAGLFEMSGSAEYASPRHVEAASDALSNQAENLSSDWYIDSSFYHIWVKSFYDSDGDGCGDIAGITAKLDYIQYEVGCDALWLSPIFDCAGKGKAPGYNMHGYDTVDYYSINPLFGDESDVEALLEAAHARGMKVIFDFVPNHTSSSHPWFMDSETGTEEKKSWYLWNASALSWNPMGSANTWHKNLFSGEFFYAPFWAGMPDLNYRNREVREEMKNVARYWLNKGFDGMRIDAVRYLVEEADDFADTEATHAWFRELRSEVVDRYGVTSGGSPKFMVGEAWITGDRATLNSYFGTQSSPEFHMLFDFEFAGKLGRTPDLAPQIPGTPVSYAGFLSNHDNFADRPASRWTDAELRLKTAQSLLLPVVPFVYYGNEAALENDAAYGNGDIRLRQPFDWPSAGGQSSDPDSVLSLHRALLRLRSRFESLRRGAYTRLSAPEGSTNPYGVSAYALSLSPDGAGEQQTLVCVFNSQYRQRNSGVSFDLSSVPGLQFSDSETSSSFAPATLAGRPSSASVDFIASAGQSNPLKSRFFQ
;
A
#
# COMPACT_ATOMS: atom_id res chain seq x y z
N MET A 1 43.86 44.07 -5.78
CA MET A 1 44.95 43.28 -5.19
C MET A 1 44.54 41.83 -5.29
N GLU A 2 45.21 41.11 -6.18
CA GLU A 2 45.34 39.65 -6.22
C GLU A 2 45.73 39.12 -4.81
N GLU A 3 45.60 37.86 -4.39
CA GLU A 3 45.74 36.58 -5.08
C GLU A 3 45.32 35.46 -4.10
N LYS A 4 45.10 34.25 -4.62
CA LYS A 4 44.82 32.99 -3.92
C LYS A 4 45.92 32.60 -2.90
N ARG A 5 45.57 31.75 -1.90
CA ARG A 5 46.20 30.43 -1.62
C ARG A 5 45.67 29.76 -0.33
N GLU A 6 45.31 28.47 -0.45
CA GLU A 6 45.21 27.48 0.64
C GLU A 6 46.58 27.19 1.29
N ILE A 7 46.60 26.56 2.48
CA ILE A 7 47.49 25.43 2.87
C ILE A 7 47.09 24.83 4.26
N SER A 8 46.64 23.56 4.20
CA SER A 8 46.91 22.33 4.98
C SER A 8 47.81 22.25 6.27
N LEU A 9 47.24 21.57 7.29
CA LEU A 9 47.69 20.47 8.21
C LEU A 9 48.91 20.54 9.19
N SER A 10 48.58 20.45 10.51
CA SER A 10 49.07 19.63 11.68
C SER A 10 50.60 19.39 11.94
N PRO A 11 51.09 18.68 13.01
CA PRO A 11 50.49 18.13 14.25
C PRO A 11 51.38 18.31 15.54
N HIS A 12 50.93 17.74 16.68
CA HIS A 12 51.69 17.00 17.72
C HIS A 12 51.65 17.41 19.22
N LYS A 13 51.06 16.46 19.98
CA LYS A 13 51.59 15.71 21.17
C LYS A 13 51.63 16.35 22.57
N LYS A 14 50.68 15.84 23.38
CA LYS A 14 50.83 15.11 24.67
C LYS A 14 51.92 15.53 25.67
N ALA A 15 51.50 15.87 26.89
CA ALA A 15 52.05 15.28 28.12
C ALA A 15 51.07 15.38 29.31
N ARG A 16 50.86 14.24 29.98
CA ARG A 16 50.16 14.06 31.27
C ARG A 16 51.08 14.49 32.42
N CYS A 17 50.54 15.08 33.47
CA CYS A 17 51.04 14.85 34.84
C CYS A 17 49.90 14.92 35.87
N ARG A 18 50.04 14.10 36.92
CA ARG A 18 49.00 13.62 37.85
C ARG A 18 48.84 14.51 39.11
N ARG A 19 47.57 14.60 39.56
CA ARG A 19 46.99 14.66 40.93
C ARG A 19 47.85 15.09 42.13
N PHE A 20 47.29 15.94 42.99
CA PHE A 20 46.94 15.60 44.40
C PHE A 20 45.91 16.59 45.00
N TRP A 21 45.10 16.07 45.93
CA TRP A 21 43.90 16.61 46.60
C TRP A 21 44.17 17.53 47.81
N ALA A 22 43.25 18.46 48.11
CA ALA A 22 42.59 18.64 49.44
C ALA A 22 41.51 19.76 49.41
N PRO A 23 40.49 19.73 50.30
CA PRO A 23 39.13 20.23 50.05
C PRO A 23 38.78 21.54 50.80
N VAL A 24 37.77 22.25 50.31
CA VAL A 24 37.08 23.33 51.06
C VAL A 24 35.64 22.94 51.28
N PHE A 25 35.28 22.82 52.55
CA PHE A 25 33.91 22.66 53.07
C PHE A 25 33.09 23.93 52.79
N CYS A 26 31.87 23.77 52.26
CA CYS A 26 30.80 24.73 52.48
C CYS A 26 29.51 23.99 52.81
N LEU A 27 29.00 24.34 53.99
CA LEU A 27 27.77 23.91 54.62
C LEU A 27 26.57 24.30 53.73
N SER A 28 25.63 23.39 53.51
CA SER A 28 24.30 23.74 53.01
C SER A 28 23.26 22.96 53.81
N VAL A 29 22.33 23.74 54.36
CA VAL A 29 21.30 23.38 55.33
C VAL A 29 20.27 22.44 54.70
N PHE A 30 20.05 21.29 55.33
CA PHE A 30 18.91 20.42 55.02
C PHE A 30 17.64 21.00 55.64
N VAL A 31 16.72 21.47 54.82
CA VAL A 31 15.31 21.64 55.21
C VAL A 31 14.60 20.34 54.84
N PHE A 32 14.20 19.58 55.86
CA PHE A 32 13.24 18.49 55.71
C PHE A 32 11.86 19.10 55.42
N ALA A 33 11.44 19.04 54.16
CA ALA A 33 10.04 19.22 53.77
C ALA A 33 9.47 17.85 53.39
N SER A 34 8.36 17.53 54.04
CA SER A 34 7.57 16.29 54.02
C SER A 34 7.45 15.62 52.64
N CYS A 35 7.55 14.29 52.63
CA CYS A 35 7.18 13.43 51.50
C CYS A 35 5.71 13.70 51.12
N GLY A 36 5.49 14.53 50.10
CA GLY A 36 4.29 14.48 49.30
C GLY A 36 4.24 13.16 48.54
N ASN A 37 3.09 12.50 48.59
CA ASN A 37 2.84 11.18 48.01
C ASN A 37 3.34 11.05 46.56
N LEU A 38 4.09 9.98 46.29
CA LEU A 38 4.35 9.47 44.93
C LEU A 38 3.08 9.01 44.19
N ASN A 39 1.90 9.11 44.82
CA ASN A 39 0.61 8.78 44.21
C ASN A 39 0.02 9.92 43.36
N ASP A 40 0.35 11.20 43.61
CA ASP A 40 -0.20 12.33 42.84
C ASP A 40 0.32 12.41 41.39
N ALA A 41 1.45 11.75 41.10
CA ALA A 41 1.99 11.67 39.75
C ALA A 41 1.28 10.60 38.89
N ARG A 42 0.67 9.58 39.50
CA ARG A 42 -0.03 8.50 38.76
C ARG A 42 -1.45 8.89 38.36
N GLU A 43 -2.11 9.77 39.10
CA GLU A 43 -3.45 10.26 38.72
C GLU A 43 -3.43 11.18 37.48
N LYS A 44 -2.30 11.84 37.21
CA LYS A 44 -2.16 12.74 36.06
C LYS A 44 -1.94 12.05 34.72
N ASP A 45 -1.65 10.75 34.70
CA ASP A 45 -1.46 10.00 33.45
C ASP A 45 -2.60 8.99 33.23
N ALA A 46 -3.71 9.14 33.96
CA ALA A 46 -4.88 8.29 33.79
C ALA A 46 -5.74 8.81 32.63
N PRO A 47 -6.28 7.92 31.78
CA PRO A 47 -7.24 8.30 30.75
C PRO A 47 -8.50 8.89 31.39
N ALA A 48 -9.13 9.83 30.70
CA ALA A 48 -10.38 10.43 31.13
C ALA A 48 -11.43 9.35 31.42
N ALA A 49 -12.27 9.58 32.44
CA ALA A 49 -13.38 8.70 32.74
C ALA A 49 -14.27 8.54 31.49
N GLY A 50 -14.44 7.30 31.02
CA GLY A 50 -15.24 7.00 29.84
C GLY A 50 -14.52 7.09 28.49
N LEU A 51 -13.21 7.34 28.43
CA LEU A 51 -12.47 7.42 27.15
C LEU A 51 -12.64 6.16 26.28
N PHE A 52 -12.82 5.00 26.90
CA PHE A 52 -13.01 3.71 26.23
C PHE A 52 -14.48 3.23 26.23
N GLU A 53 -15.40 4.02 26.80
CA GLU A 53 -16.83 3.67 26.85
C GLU A 53 -17.54 4.12 25.57
N MET A 54 -18.50 3.31 25.09
CA MET A 54 -19.31 3.69 23.94
C MET A 54 -20.19 4.91 24.27
N SER A 55 -20.00 5.98 23.51
CA SER A 55 -20.72 7.25 23.56
C SER A 55 -21.50 7.50 22.25
N GLY A 56 -22.18 8.65 22.16
CA GLY A 56 -22.96 9.04 20.98
C GLY A 56 -24.33 8.37 20.89
N SER A 57 -25.21 8.95 20.06
CA SER A 57 -26.57 8.43 19.88
C SER A 57 -26.59 7.17 19.01
N ALA A 58 -27.36 6.15 19.43
CA ALA A 58 -27.69 5.01 18.57
C ALA A 58 -28.71 5.36 17.48
N GLU A 59 -29.38 6.51 17.61
CA GLU A 59 -30.35 7.05 16.65
C GLU A 59 -29.72 8.11 15.72
N TYR A 60 -28.39 8.29 15.77
CA TYR A 60 -27.72 9.23 14.89
C TYR A 60 -27.96 8.87 13.43
N ALA A 61 -28.34 9.88 12.66
CA ALA A 61 -28.43 9.81 11.22
C ALA A 61 -27.60 10.96 10.66
N SER A 62 -26.67 10.63 9.76
CA SER A 62 -25.85 11.65 9.10
C SER A 62 -26.74 12.71 8.47
N PRO A 63 -26.42 14.01 8.59
CA PRO A 63 -27.13 15.07 7.88
C PRO A 63 -27.19 14.85 6.36
N ARG A 64 -26.24 14.09 5.78
CA ARG A 64 -26.23 13.72 4.37
C ARG A 64 -27.14 12.53 4.04
N HIS A 65 -27.57 11.76 5.04
CA HIS A 65 -28.49 10.62 4.95
C HIS A 65 -28.21 9.68 3.76
N VAL A 66 -27.00 9.11 3.72
CA VAL A 66 -26.55 8.32 2.57
C VAL A 66 -26.85 6.84 2.77
N GLU A 67 -27.77 6.31 1.97
CA GLU A 67 -28.02 4.88 1.83
C GLU A 67 -27.48 4.37 0.50
N ALA A 68 -27.28 3.05 0.36
CA ALA A 68 -26.89 2.47 -0.92
C ALA A 68 -27.97 2.74 -1.98
N ALA A 69 -27.61 3.50 -3.02
CA ALA A 69 -28.52 3.99 -4.04
C ALA A 69 -28.86 2.88 -5.04
N SER A 70 -30.13 2.77 -5.45
CA SER A 70 -30.62 1.64 -6.26
C SER A 70 -29.94 1.50 -7.63
N ASP A 71 -29.52 2.61 -8.22
CA ASP A 71 -28.74 2.68 -9.45
C ASP A 71 -27.29 2.22 -9.26
N ALA A 72 -26.66 2.56 -8.13
CA ALA A 72 -25.35 2.07 -7.73
C ALA A 72 -25.34 0.57 -7.35
N LEU A 73 -26.51 -0.03 -7.10
CA LEU A 73 -26.68 -1.47 -6.91
C LEU A 73 -26.73 -2.26 -8.22
N SER A 74 -26.64 -1.60 -9.38
CA SER A 74 -26.55 -2.25 -10.68
C SER A 74 -25.12 -2.19 -11.21
N ASN A 75 -24.69 -3.24 -11.91
CA ASN A 75 -23.32 -3.34 -12.37
C ASN A 75 -22.95 -2.19 -13.32
N GLN A 76 -22.01 -1.35 -12.88
CA GLN A 76 -21.53 -0.18 -13.64
C GLN A 76 -20.48 -0.57 -14.69
N ALA A 77 -19.92 -1.79 -14.60
CA ALA A 77 -19.05 -2.40 -15.60
C ALA A 77 -19.65 -3.73 -16.10
N GLU A 78 -19.53 -4.06 -17.38
CA GLU A 78 -20.13 -5.31 -17.90
C GLU A 78 -19.57 -6.56 -17.20
N ASN A 79 -20.45 -7.37 -16.60
CA ASN A 79 -20.15 -8.68 -15.99
C ASN A 79 -19.03 -8.68 -14.94
N LEU A 80 -18.90 -7.62 -14.13
CA LEU A 80 -17.99 -7.58 -12.97
C LEU A 80 -18.20 -8.80 -12.04
N SER A 81 -17.19 -9.67 -11.92
CA SER A 81 -17.23 -10.80 -10.98
C SER A 81 -17.13 -10.30 -9.53
N SER A 82 -17.59 -11.10 -8.57
CA SER A 82 -17.50 -10.76 -7.14
C SER A 82 -16.06 -10.64 -6.62
N ASP A 83 -15.10 -11.19 -7.37
CA ASP A 83 -13.67 -11.25 -7.03
C ASP A 83 -12.80 -10.59 -8.12
N TRP A 84 -13.35 -9.64 -8.87
CA TRP A 84 -12.71 -8.97 -10.01
C TRP A 84 -11.30 -8.42 -9.70
N TYR A 85 -11.09 -8.02 -8.44
CA TYR A 85 -9.83 -7.47 -7.95
C TYR A 85 -8.67 -8.47 -8.01
N ILE A 86 -8.93 -9.79 -7.97
CA ILE A 86 -7.91 -10.84 -8.13
C ILE A 86 -7.33 -10.83 -9.54
N ASP A 87 -8.17 -10.53 -10.53
CA ASP A 87 -7.78 -10.57 -11.94
C ASP A 87 -7.18 -9.26 -12.45
N SER A 88 -7.18 -8.21 -11.62
CA SER A 88 -6.79 -6.86 -11.99
C SER A 88 -5.31 -6.56 -11.76
N SER A 89 -4.85 -5.45 -12.33
CA SER A 89 -3.55 -4.83 -12.07
C SER A 89 -3.77 -3.34 -11.84
N PHE A 90 -3.41 -2.85 -10.66
CA PHE A 90 -3.70 -1.49 -10.22
C PHE A 90 -2.59 -0.51 -10.62
N TYR A 91 -2.97 0.68 -11.06
CA TYR A 91 -2.09 1.82 -11.26
C TYR A 91 -2.37 2.86 -10.18
N HIS A 92 -1.38 3.08 -9.31
CA HIS A 92 -1.46 4.00 -8.18
C HIS A 92 -1.00 5.41 -8.60
N ILE A 93 -1.94 6.35 -8.56
CA ILE A 93 -1.80 7.72 -9.05
C ILE A 93 -1.67 8.70 -7.89
N TRP A 94 -0.58 9.46 -7.89
CA TRP A 94 -0.47 10.68 -7.09
C TRP A 94 -1.03 11.87 -7.88
N VAL A 95 -2.28 12.23 -7.64
CA VAL A 95 -3.09 13.12 -8.51
C VAL A 95 -2.38 14.43 -8.84
N LYS A 96 -1.89 15.18 -7.82
CA LYS A 96 -1.17 16.45 -7.98
C LYS A 96 -0.03 16.40 -8.99
N SER A 97 0.60 15.24 -9.15
CA SER A 97 1.85 15.13 -9.91
C SER A 97 1.70 14.26 -11.15
N PHE A 98 0.50 13.78 -11.46
CA PHE A 98 0.31 12.89 -12.58
C PHE A 98 0.18 13.63 -13.91
N TYR A 99 -0.89 14.39 -14.12
CA TYR A 99 -1.06 15.18 -15.34
C TYR A 99 -1.93 16.41 -15.08
N ASP A 100 -1.39 17.58 -15.42
CA ASP A 100 -2.03 18.89 -15.35
C ASP A 100 -2.73 19.16 -16.70
N SER A 101 -4.06 19.28 -16.68
CA SER A 101 -4.87 19.40 -17.89
C SER A 101 -5.18 20.86 -18.26
N ASP A 102 -5.08 21.79 -17.31
CA ASP A 102 -5.44 23.20 -17.48
C ASP A 102 -4.24 24.17 -17.43
N GLY A 103 -3.05 23.66 -17.12
CA GLY A 103 -1.79 24.39 -17.09
C GLY A 103 -1.55 25.19 -15.82
N ASP A 104 -2.26 24.90 -14.72
CA ASP A 104 -2.18 25.64 -13.47
C ASP A 104 -0.99 25.23 -12.56
N GLY A 105 -0.26 24.18 -12.93
CA GLY A 105 0.86 23.60 -12.18
C GLY A 105 0.48 22.48 -11.22
N CYS A 106 -0.77 22.01 -11.23
CA CYS A 106 -1.29 20.91 -10.44
C CYS A 106 -1.93 19.87 -11.35
N GLY A 107 -1.61 18.59 -11.13
CA GLY A 107 -2.34 17.51 -11.76
C GLY A 107 -3.76 17.40 -11.21
N ASP A 108 -4.69 17.01 -12.08
CA ASP A 108 -6.13 17.07 -11.83
C ASP A 108 -6.86 15.82 -12.40
N ILE A 109 -8.15 15.68 -12.07
CA ILE A 109 -8.96 14.49 -12.40
C ILE A 109 -9.25 14.42 -13.91
N ALA A 110 -9.49 15.55 -14.56
CA ALA A 110 -9.63 15.62 -16.01
C ALA A 110 -8.35 15.14 -16.71
N GLY A 111 -7.20 15.43 -16.11
CA GLY A 111 -5.89 15.01 -16.55
C GLY A 111 -5.69 13.50 -16.43
N ILE A 112 -6.17 12.88 -15.36
CA ILE A 112 -6.21 11.41 -15.25
C ILE A 112 -7.07 10.81 -16.36
N THR A 113 -8.26 11.38 -16.59
CA THR A 113 -9.19 10.96 -17.66
C THR A 113 -8.50 11.02 -19.03
N ALA A 114 -7.75 12.09 -19.31
CA ALA A 114 -7.00 12.26 -20.55
C ALA A 114 -5.86 11.23 -20.75
N LYS A 115 -5.48 10.49 -19.70
CA LYS A 115 -4.36 9.53 -19.70
C LYS A 115 -4.78 8.08 -19.49
N LEU A 116 -6.08 7.77 -19.49
CA LEU A 116 -6.57 6.40 -19.40
C LEU A 116 -5.98 5.48 -20.47
N ASP A 117 -5.81 5.97 -21.71
CA ASP A 117 -5.23 5.18 -22.80
C ASP A 117 -3.76 4.83 -22.54
N TYR A 118 -2.99 5.73 -21.93
CA TYR A 118 -1.62 5.45 -21.52
C TYR A 118 -1.60 4.33 -20.45
N ILE A 119 -2.42 4.46 -19.41
CA ILE A 119 -2.48 3.49 -18.32
C ILE A 119 -2.91 2.11 -18.85
N GLN A 120 -3.94 2.06 -19.67
CA GLN A 120 -4.50 0.81 -20.18
C GLN A 120 -3.61 0.14 -21.23
N TYR A 121 -3.15 0.88 -22.24
CA TYR A 121 -2.52 0.27 -23.42
C TYR A 121 -1.00 0.33 -23.39
N GLU A 122 -0.43 1.38 -22.81
CA GLU A 122 1.02 1.57 -22.72
C GLU A 122 1.60 0.94 -21.46
N VAL A 123 0.91 1.00 -20.32
CA VAL A 123 1.34 0.32 -19.08
C VAL A 123 0.74 -1.09 -18.98
N GLY A 124 -0.56 -1.24 -19.21
CA GLY A 124 -1.25 -2.54 -19.14
C GLY A 124 -2.07 -2.75 -17.85
N CYS A 125 -2.32 -1.69 -17.08
CA CYS A 125 -3.18 -1.77 -15.89
C CYS A 125 -4.65 -1.57 -16.27
N ASP A 126 -5.55 -2.22 -15.53
CA ASP A 126 -7.00 -2.19 -15.74
C ASP A 126 -7.77 -1.73 -14.49
N ALA A 127 -7.05 -1.32 -13.45
CA ALA A 127 -7.63 -0.67 -12.28
C ALA A 127 -6.79 0.54 -11.87
N LEU A 128 -7.43 1.56 -11.30
CA LEU A 128 -6.82 2.78 -10.80
C LEU A 128 -6.96 2.83 -9.28
N TRP A 129 -5.90 3.23 -8.59
CA TRP A 129 -5.97 3.71 -7.21
C TRP A 129 -5.59 5.19 -7.21
N LEU A 130 -6.56 6.03 -6.84
CA LEU A 130 -6.33 7.46 -6.65
C LEU A 130 -5.90 7.71 -5.21
N SER A 131 -4.73 8.33 -5.00
CA SER A 131 -4.41 8.96 -3.70
C SER A 131 -5.47 10.00 -3.32
N PRO A 132 -5.54 10.47 -2.04
CA PRO A 132 -6.69 11.22 -1.56
C PRO A 132 -7.07 12.41 -2.45
N ILE A 133 -8.34 12.42 -2.86
CA ILE A 133 -8.93 13.44 -3.74
C ILE A 133 -9.83 14.42 -3.00
N PHE A 134 -10.12 14.16 -1.72
CA PHE A 134 -11.03 14.99 -0.92
C PHE A 134 -10.39 16.31 -0.52
N ASP A 135 -11.23 17.30 -0.19
CA ASP A 135 -10.71 18.57 0.26
C ASP A 135 -9.86 18.41 1.53
N CYS A 136 -8.71 19.05 1.56
CA CYS A 136 -7.72 18.94 2.62
C CYS A 136 -7.17 20.32 3.03
N ALA A 137 -6.50 20.38 4.17
CA ALA A 137 -5.93 21.63 4.66
C ALA A 137 -4.62 21.99 3.93
N GLY A 138 -3.71 21.03 3.79
CA GLY A 138 -2.45 21.19 3.07
C GLY A 138 -2.64 21.18 1.55
N LYS A 139 -3.03 22.31 0.95
CA LYS A 139 -3.21 22.45 -0.52
C LYS A 139 -2.37 23.56 -1.12
N GLY A 140 -1.71 23.26 -2.23
CA GLY A 140 -0.83 24.20 -2.92
C GLY A 140 -0.23 23.63 -4.20
N LYS A 141 -0.02 24.52 -5.18
CA LYS A 141 0.47 24.17 -6.54
C LYS A 141 2.00 24.22 -6.67
N ALA A 142 2.69 24.89 -5.75
CA ALA A 142 4.12 25.10 -5.86
C ALA A 142 4.90 23.75 -5.96
N PRO A 143 5.98 23.69 -6.75
CA PRO A 143 6.88 22.54 -6.75
C PRO A 143 7.40 22.26 -5.33
N GLY A 144 7.44 20.98 -4.95
CA GLY A 144 7.84 20.55 -3.61
C GLY A 144 6.85 20.85 -2.49
N TYR A 145 5.72 21.53 -2.77
CA TYR A 145 4.65 21.68 -1.78
C TYR A 145 4.00 20.33 -1.53
N ASN A 146 3.97 19.91 -0.26
CA ASN A 146 3.38 18.65 0.15
C ASN A 146 1.86 18.77 0.25
N MET A 147 1.15 18.60 -0.86
CA MET A 147 -0.29 18.35 -0.84
C MET A 147 -0.52 16.86 -0.59
N HIS A 148 -0.41 16.46 0.67
CA HIS A 148 -0.53 15.07 1.09
C HIS A 148 -1.95 14.54 0.86
N GLY A 149 -2.96 15.33 1.24
CA GLY A 149 -4.38 15.00 1.04
C GLY A 149 -5.01 14.16 2.15
N TYR A 150 -4.21 13.67 3.11
CA TYR A 150 -4.70 12.82 4.21
C TYR A 150 -5.22 13.63 5.41
N ASP A 151 -4.97 14.93 5.43
CA ASP A 151 -5.53 15.89 6.38
C ASP A 151 -6.87 16.43 5.84
N THR A 152 -7.86 15.55 5.74
CA THR A 152 -9.18 15.85 5.14
C THR A 152 -9.92 16.93 5.93
N VAL A 153 -10.48 17.91 5.22
CA VAL A 153 -11.31 19.01 5.75
C VAL A 153 -12.78 18.83 5.39
N ASP A 154 -13.08 18.17 4.27
CA ASP A 154 -14.44 17.76 3.90
C ASP A 154 -14.40 16.46 3.09
N TYR A 155 -14.92 15.38 3.68
CA TYR A 155 -15.02 14.08 3.02
C TYR A 155 -15.99 14.04 1.84
N TYR A 156 -16.92 15.00 1.74
CA TYR A 156 -17.97 15.01 0.72
C TYR A 156 -17.67 15.96 -0.44
N SER A 157 -16.48 16.56 -0.47
CA SER A 157 -16.07 17.50 -1.51
C SER A 157 -14.71 17.10 -2.07
N ILE A 158 -14.54 17.31 -3.38
CA ILE A 158 -13.24 17.17 -4.04
C ILE A 158 -12.36 18.38 -3.71
N ASN A 159 -11.06 18.15 -3.58
CA ASN A 159 -10.09 19.23 -3.46
C ASN A 159 -10.23 20.13 -4.69
N PRO A 160 -10.49 21.43 -4.53
CA PRO A 160 -10.76 22.33 -5.66
C PRO A 160 -9.57 22.53 -6.60
N LEU A 161 -8.37 22.04 -6.25
CA LEU A 161 -7.22 22.00 -7.16
C LEU A 161 -7.21 20.77 -8.07
N PHE A 162 -8.05 19.77 -7.81
CA PHE A 162 -8.16 18.55 -8.61
C PHE A 162 -9.39 18.54 -9.53
N GLY A 163 -10.34 19.44 -9.31
CA GLY A 163 -11.61 19.51 -10.03
C GLY A 163 -12.80 19.48 -9.09
N ASP A 164 -13.94 18.99 -9.59
CA ASP A 164 -15.16 18.80 -8.82
C ASP A 164 -15.76 17.39 -8.98
N GLU A 165 -16.96 17.17 -8.44
CA GLU A 165 -17.64 15.88 -8.55
C GLU A 165 -17.98 15.50 -10.01
N SER A 166 -18.19 16.47 -10.91
CA SER A 166 -18.49 16.18 -12.31
C SER A 166 -17.27 15.63 -13.05
N ASP A 167 -16.06 16.08 -12.68
CA ASP A 167 -14.82 15.50 -13.20
C ASP A 167 -14.64 14.06 -12.73
N VAL A 168 -15.03 13.75 -11.47
CA VAL A 168 -15.02 12.37 -10.94
C VAL A 168 -16.00 11.49 -11.71
N GLU A 169 -17.23 11.96 -11.91
CA GLU A 169 -18.26 11.22 -12.65
C GLU A 169 -17.79 10.94 -14.09
N ALA A 170 -17.16 11.91 -14.75
CA ALA A 170 -16.59 11.75 -16.09
C ALA A 170 -15.42 10.74 -16.12
N LEU A 171 -14.54 10.75 -15.11
CA LEU A 171 -13.46 9.76 -14.97
C LEU A 171 -14.03 8.35 -14.82
N LEU A 172 -15.01 8.17 -13.94
CA LEU A 172 -15.66 6.88 -13.68
C LEU A 172 -16.32 6.35 -14.95
N GLU A 173 -17.12 7.17 -15.64
CA GLU A 173 -17.75 6.80 -16.91
C GLU A 173 -16.72 6.39 -17.96
N ALA A 174 -15.66 7.18 -18.14
CA ALA A 174 -14.63 6.91 -19.13
C ALA A 174 -13.80 5.65 -18.82
N ALA A 175 -13.54 5.37 -17.53
CA ALA A 175 -12.87 4.18 -17.06
C ALA A 175 -13.75 2.93 -17.25
N HIS A 176 -15.00 2.98 -16.80
CA HIS A 176 -15.96 1.87 -16.92
C HIS A 176 -16.27 1.53 -18.37
N ALA A 177 -16.40 2.52 -19.26
CA ALA A 177 -16.58 2.32 -20.70
C ALA A 177 -15.42 1.53 -21.36
N ARG A 178 -14.26 1.48 -20.70
CA ARG A 178 -13.07 0.72 -21.11
C ARG A 178 -12.88 -0.59 -20.34
N GLY A 179 -13.80 -0.93 -19.43
CA GLY A 179 -13.67 -2.07 -18.52
C GLY A 179 -12.64 -1.86 -17.41
N MET A 180 -12.19 -0.62 -17.18
CA MET A 180 -11.31 -0.27 -16.08
C MET A 180 -12.09 -0.02 -14.79
N LYS A 181 -11.43 -0.15 -13.64
CA LYS A 181 -12.02 0.03 -12.31
C LYS A 181 -11.31 1.17 -11.59
N VAL A 182 -11.99 1.85 -10.68
CA VAL A 182 -11.42 2.97 -9.95
C VAL A 182 -11.69 2.81 -8.47
N ILE A 183 -10.64 2.86 -7.66
CA ILE A 183 -10.73 2.92 -6.20
C ILE A 183 -10.19 4.26 -5.69
N PHE A 184 -10.79 4.76 -4.63
CA PHE A 184 -10.34 5.98 -3.96
C PHE A 184 -9.62 5.66 -2.65
N ASP A 185 -8.80 6.59 -2.19
CA ASP A 185 -8.20 6.55 -0.86
C ASP A 185 -9.20 6.99 0.21
N PHE A 186 -9.45 6.12 1.19
CA PHE A 186 -10.33 6.36 2.31
C PHE A 186 -9.49 6.41 3.59
N VAL A 187 -9.54 7.55 4.27
CA VAL A 187 -8.73 7.84 5.46
C VAL A 187 -9.65 7.94 6.67
N PRO A 188 -10.02 6.83 7.33
CA PRO A 188 -11.03 6.85 8.39
C PRO A 188 -10.48 7.23 9.77
N ASN A 189 -9.16 7.20 9.97
CA ASN A 189 -8.55 7.32 11.29
C ASN A 189 -8.65 8.73 11.90
N HIS A 190 -8.42 9.74 11.07
CA HIS A 190 -8.26 11.12 11.52
C HIS A 190 -8.88 12.09 10.52
N THR A 191 -9.09 13.33 10.95
CA THR A 191 -9.37 14.46 10.05
C THR A 191 -8.28 15.49 10.16
N SER A 192 -8.32 16.55 9.36
CA SER A 192 -7.57 17.77 9.64
C SER A 192 -8.01 18.41 10.96
N SER A 193 -7.12 19.11 11.66
CA SER A 193 -7.49 20.07 12.71
C SER A 193 -8.27 21.27 12.17
N SER A 194 -8.31 21.47 10.85
CA SER A 194 -9.17 22.45 10.19
C SER A 194 -10.53 21.89 9.77
N HIS A 195 -10.80 20.60 10.04
CA HIS A 195 -12.10 19.98 9.73
C HIS A 195 -13.19 20.61 10.62
N PRO A 196 -14.38 20.95 10.08
CA PRO A 196 -15.47 21.51 10.88
C PRO A 196 -15.81 20.71 12.13
N TRP A 197 -15.77 19.37 12.04
CA TRP A 197 -15.95 18.49 13.20
C TRP A 197 -14.93 18.74 14.31
N PHE A 198 -13.64 18.89 13.98
CA PHE A 198 -12.62 19.15 14.99
C PHE A 198 -12.74 20.56 15.56
N MET A 199 -13.02 21.57 14.74
CA MET A 199 -13.23 22.95 15.22
C MET A 199 -14.42 23.04 16.19
N ASP A 200 -15.53 22.35 15.88
CA ASP A 200 -16.70 22.24 16.77
C ASP A 200 -16.32 21.53 18.09
N SER A 201 -15.52 20.46 18.00
CA SER A 201 -15.02 19.71 19.15
C SER A 201 -14.01 20.50 20.01
N GLU A 202 -13.13 21.29 19.39
CA GLU A 202 -12.04 22.03 20.03
C GLU A 202 -12.58 23.21 20.84
N THR A 203 -13.59 23.88 20.30
CA THR A 203 -14.27 25.02 20.94
C THR A 203 -15.20 24.60 22.08
N GLY A 204 -15.43 23.29 22.26
CA GLY A 204 -16.20 22.73 23.38
C GLY A 204 -17.71 22.78 23.18
N THR A 205 -18.20 22.86 21.95
CA THR A 205 -19.63 22.66 21.69
C THR A 205 -20.01 21.21 21.99
N GLU A 206 -21.11 21.00 22.73
CA GLU A 206 -21.50 19.65 23.19
C GLU A 206 -21.75 18.67 22.03
N GLU A 207 -22.10 19.16 20.83
CA GLU A 207 -22.51 18.32 19.71
C GLU A 207 -21.40 17.39 19.20
N LYS A 208 -20.15 17.85 19.11
CA LYS A 208 -19.04 17.06 18.52
C LYS A 208 -17.85 16.87 19.45
N LYS A 209 -17.92 17.30 20.71
CA LYS A 209 -16.81 17.15 21.67
C LYS A 209 -16.33 15.70 21.80
N SER A 210 -17.25 14.73 21.78
CA SER A 210 -16.96 13.30 21.90
C SER A 210 -16.58 12.63 20.57
N TRP A 211 -16.52 13.36 19.47
CA TRP A 211 -16.08 12.82 18.16
C TRP A 211 -14.56 12.68 18.07
N TYR A 212 -13.82 13.26 19.01
CA TYR A 212 -12.36 13.17 19.11
C TYR A 212 -11.95 12.76 20.52
N LEU A 213 -10.72 12.29 20.65
CA LEU A 213 -10.14 11.82 21.92
C LEU A 213 -9.55 13.00 22.68
N TRP A 214 -10.06 13.26 23.88
CA TRP A 214 -9.63 14.34 24.77
C TRP A 214 -9.23 13.81 26.15
N ASN A 215 -8.20 14.42 26.74
CA ASN A 215 -7.81 14.12 28.10
C ASN A 215 -7.29 15.37 28.83
N ALA A 216 -7.41 15.39 30.16
CA ALA A 216 -6.94 16.53 30.97
C ALA A 216 -5.40 16.72 30.92
N SER A 217 -4.68 15.69 30.51
CA SER A 217 -3.22 15.61 30.45
C SER A 217 -2.78 14.78 29.24
N ALA A 218 -1.53 14.91 28.83
CA ALA A 218 -0.95 14.02 27.83
C ALA A 218 -0.77 12.61 28.41
N LEU A 219 -1.32 11.59 27.74
CA LEU A 219 -1.06 10.20 28.08
C LEU A 219 0.21 9.70 27.38
N SER A 220 0.85 8.68 27.94
CA SER A 220 2.05 8.05 27.36
C SER A 220 1.71 7.00 26.30
N TRP A 221 0.88 7.37 25.31
CA TRP A 221 0.48 6.47 24.21
C TRP A 221 1.48 6.55 23.07
N ASN A 222 1.95 5.39 22.62
CA ASN A 222 3.04 5.32 21.65
C ASN A 222 2.86 4.16 20.64
N PRO A 223 1.84 4.22 19.77
CA PRO A 223 1.58 3.15 18.79
C PRO A 223 2.66 3.05 17.70
N MET A 224 3.37 4.15 17.41
CA MET A 224 4.30 4.28 16.28
C MET A 224 5.76 4.58 16.67
N GLY A 225 6.11 4.52 17.96
CA GLY A 225 7.44 4.88 18.46
C GLY A 225 7.65 6.37 18.82
N SER A 226 6.68 7.26 18.58
CA SER A 226 6.68 8.67 19.00
C SER A 226 6.07 8.90 20.40
N ALA A 227 6.72 9.71 21.24
CA ALA A 227 6.18 10.16 22.53
C ALA A 227 5.33 11.45 22.45
N ASN A 228 5.20 12.05 21.25
CA ASN A 228 4.48 13.32 21.05
C ASN A 228 3.14 13.10 20.34
N THR A 229 2.26 12.35 20.98
CA THR A 229 0.97 11.91 20.42
C THR A 229 -0.24 12.65 20.99
N TRP A 230 -0.06 13.35 22.12
CA TRP A 230 -1.09 14.18 22.75
C TRP A 230 -0.69 15.65 22.71
N HIS A 231 -1.54 16.50 22.13
CA HIS A 231 -1.23 17.90 21.86
C HIS A 231 -2.15 18.81 22.66
N LYS A 232 -1.58 19.85 23.26
CA LYS A 232 -2.32 20.76 24.14
C LYS A 232 -3.20 21.70 23.30
N ASN A 233 -4.51 21.67 23.55
CA ASN A 233 -5.43 22.69 23.07
C ASN A 233 -5.22 23.97 23.91
N LEU A 234 -4.97 25.08 23.23
CA LEU A 234 -4.72 26.36 23.87
C LEU A 234 -6.00 27.04 24.38
N PHE A 235 -7.18 26.63 23.89
CA PHE A 235 -8.47 27.17 24.32
C PHE A 235 -8.96 26.52 25.63
N SER A 236 -9.06 25.19 25.68
CA SER A 236 -9.56 24.48 26.87
C SER A 236 -8.47 24.11 27.88
N GLY A 237 -7.21 24.05 27.45
CA GLY A 237 -6.08 23.57 28.26
C GLY A 237 -5.96 22.04 28.34
N GLU A 238 -6.94 21.30 27.80
CA GLU A 238 -6.92 19.85 27.63
C GLU A 238 -5.97 19.43 26.51
N PHE A 239 -5.76 18.13 26.36
CA PHE A 239 -4.97 17.52 25.32
C PHE A 239 -5.86 16.69 24.39
N PHE A 240 -5.61 16.76 23.09
CA PHE A 240 -6.23 15.88 22.10
C PHE A 240 -5.22 14.87 21.55
N TYR A 241 -5.70 13.69 21.18
CA TYR A 241 -4.88 12.64 20.59
C TYR A 241 -4.70 12.88 19.07
N ALA A 242 -3.45 12.86 18.62
CA ALA A 242 -3.07 12.94 17.21
C ALA A 242 -1.68 12.28 17.05
N PRO A 243 -1.63 10.94 16.86
CA PRO A 243 -0.38 10.19 16.90
C PRO A 243 0.50 10.40 15.67
N PHE A 244 -0.09 10.79 14.52
CA PHE A 244 0.65 11.15 13.32
C PHE A 244 1.34 12.51 13.47
N TRP A 245 0.55 13.57 13.65
CA TRP A 245 1.01 14.92 14.01
C TRP A 245 -0.17 15.78 14.46
N ALA A 246 0.09 16.93 15.07
CA ALA A 246 -0.92 17.79 15.70
C ALA A 246 -2.06 18.28 14.79
N GLY A 247 -1.89 18.28 13.47
CA GLY A 247 -2.93 18.66 12.52
C GLY A 247 -3.76 17.50 11.97
N MET A 248 -3.53 16.28 12.44
CA MET A 248 -4.34 15.08 12.15
C MET A 248 -4.91 14.48 13.45
N PRO A 249 -5.84 15.17 14.13
CA PRO A 249 -6.52 14.62 15.32
C PRO A 249 -7.33 13.37 14.98
N ASP A 250 -7.19 12.34 15.82
CA ASP A 250 -7.84 11.05 15.62
C ASP A 250 -9.32 11.10 16.03
N LEU A 251 -10.14 10.48 15.19
CA LEU A 251 -11.57 10.32 15.41
C LEU A 251 -11.81 9.27 16.50
N ASN A 252 -12.78 9.53 17.38
CA ASN A 252 -13.15 8.62 18.44
C ASN A 252 -14.14 7.55 17.96
N TYR A 253 -13.65 6.36 17.63
CA TYR A 253 -14.49 5.23 17.21
C TYR A 253 -15.26 4.55 18.35
N ARG A 254 -15.05 4.97 19.61
CA ARG A 254 -15.96 4.71 20.72
C ARG A 254 -17.16 5.67 20.73
N ASN A 255 -17.40 6.40 19.65
CA ASN A 255 -18.61 7.19 19.42
C ASN A 255 -19.46 6.57 18.29
N ARG A 256 -20.73 6.27 18.57
CA ARG A 256 -21.67 5.68 17.58
C ARG A 256 -21.87 6.55 16.34
N GLU A 257 -21.84 7.87 16.51
CA GLU A 257 -22.07 8.85 15.45
C GLU A 257 -20.89 8.87 14.49
N VAL A 258 -19.66 8.88 15.01
CA VAL A 258 -18.42 8.76 14.21
C VAL A 258 -18.43 7.48 13.38
N ARG A 259 -18.74 6.33 14.01
CA ARG A 259 -18.80 5.03 13.32
C ARG A 259 -19.79 5.06 12.15
N GLU A 260 -20.96 5.64 12.36
CA GLU A 260 -22.00 5.73 11.33
C GLU A 260 -21.67 6.78 10.26
N GLU A 261 -21.13 7.94 10.64
CA GLU A 261 -20.73 8.99 9.71
C GLU A 261 -19.64 8.50 8.74
N MET A 262 -18.67 7.75 9.23
CA MET A 262 -17.60 7.22 8.38
C MET A 262 -18.11 6.11 7.43
N LYS A 263 -19.13 5.33 7.83
CA LYS A 263 -19.85 4.45 6.89
C LYS A 263 -20.64 5.26 5.85
N ASN A 264 -21.20 6.41 6.21
CA ASN A 264 -21.90 7.30 5.27
C ASN A 264 -20.96 7.93 4.24
N VAL A 265 -19.75 8.35 4.65
CA VAL A 265 -18.70 8.79 3.72
C VAL A 265 -18.38 7.70 2.71
N ALA A 266 -18.17 6.46 3.18
CA ALA A 266 -17.92 5.32 2.31
C ALA A 266 -19.09 5.09 1.32
N ARG A 267 -20.34 5.09 1.79
CA ARG A 267 -21.52 4.95 0.91
C ARG A 267 -21.61 6.07 -0.12
N TYR A 268 -21.27 7.31 0.23
CA TYR A 268 -21.39 8.46 -0.68
C TYR A 268 -20.58 8.25 -1.95
N TRP A 269 -19.30 7.89 -1.80
CA TRP A 269 -18.42 7.70 -2.95
C TRP A 269 -18.65 6.36 -3.66
N LEU A 270 -19.02 5.29 -2.95
CA LEU A 270 -19.42 4.05 -3.60
C LEU A 270 -20.70 4.22 -4.44
N ASN A 271 -21.64 5.06 -4.01
CA ASN A 271 -22.82 5.43 -4.78
C ASN A 271 -22.48 6.22 -6.06
N LYS A 272 -21.43 7.04 -6.04
CA LYS A 272 -20.94 7.76 -7.24
C LYS A 272 -20.37 6.83 -8.30
N GLY A 273 -19.96 5.63 -7.90
CA GLY A 273 -19.57 4.56 -8.81
C GLY A 273 -18.13 4.09 -8.68
N PHE A 274 -17.40 4.51 -7.65
CA PHE A 274 -16.13 3.87 -7.34
C PHE A 274 -16.32 2.37 -7.10
N ASP A 275 -15.37 1.55 -7.57
CA ASP A 275 -15.39 0.09 -7.48
C ASP A 275 -14.87 -0.42 -6.14
N GLY A 276 -14.34 0.45 -5.30
CA GLY A 276 -13.81 0.10 -3.99
C GLY A 276 -12.98 1.21 -3.36
N MET A 277 -12.28 0.84 -2.31
CA MET A 277 -11.48 1.75 -1.49
C MET A 277 -10.15 1.14 -1.07
N ARG A 278 -9.09 1.95 -1.07
CA ARG A 278 -7.89 1.70 -0.30
C ARG A 278 -8.06 2.39 1.05
N ILE A 279 -7.85 1.67 2.15
CA ILE A 279 -8.07 2.20 3.49
C ILE A 279 -6.73 2.43 4.18
N ASP A 280 -6.50 3.69 4.55
CA ASP A 280 -5.29 4.16 5.23
C ASP A 280 -5.22 3.73 6.70
N ALA A 281 -3.99 3.53 7.18
CA ALA A 281 -3.67 3.47 8.61
C ALA A 281 -4.56 2.51 9.45
N VAL A 282 -4.97 1.37 8.88
CA VAL A 282 -6.08 0.56 9.43
C VAL A 282 -5.87 0.11 10.87
N ARG A 283 -4.61 0.01 11.32
CA ARG A 283 -4.29 -0.58 12.62
C ARG A 283 -4.58 0.32 13.79
N TYR A 284 -4.57 1.64 13.58
CA TYR A 284 -4.58 2.64 14.64
C TYR A 284 -5.99 3.17 14.96
N LEU A 285 -7.03 2.53 14.43
CA LEU A 285 -8.38 3.09 14.38
C LEU A 285 -9.09 3.21 15.74
N VAL A 286 -8.92 2.22 16.62
CA VAL A 286 -9.60 2.18 17.92
C VAL A 286 -8.63 1.81 19.02
N GLU A 287 -8.48 2.74 19.97
CA GLU A 287 -7.63 2.61 21.13
C GLU A 287 -8.36 1.91 22.29
N GLU A 288 -7.59 1.11 23.04
CA GLU A 288 -7.98 0.41 24.26
C GLU A 288 -7.04 0.79 25.40
N ALA A 289 -7.37 0.38 26.63
CA ALA A 289 -6.62 0.78 27.83
C ALA A 289 -5.11 0.45 27.77
N ASP A 290 -4.77 -0.71 27.22
CA ASP A 290 -3.40 -1.24 27.18
C ASP A 290 -2.93 -1.56 25.75
N ASP A 291 -3.75 -1.25 24.72
CA ASP A 291 -3.45 -1.56 23.32
C ASP A 291 -3.96 -0.46 22.38
N PHE A 292 -3.14 -0.07 21.41
CA PHE A 292 -3.37 1.09 20.55
C PHE A 292 -3.22 0.75 19.06
N ALA A 293 -3.04 -0.53 18.73
CA ALA A 293 -2.98 -1.01 17.36
C ALA A 293 -3.59 -2.42 17.28
N ASP A 294 -4.22 -2.77 16.15
CA ASP A 294 -4.74 -4.13 15.91
C ASP A 294 -5.78 -4.62 16.94
N THR A 295 -6.45 -3.69 17.60
CA THR A 295 -7.42 -4.02 18.64
C THR A 295 -8.62 -4.78 18.05
N GLU A 296 -9.25 -5.62 18.86
CA GLU A 296 -10.48 -6.31 18.44
C GLU A 296 -11.59 -5.32 18.06
N ALA A 297 -11.62 -4.13 18.66
CA ALA A 297 -12.58 -3.09 18.32
C ALA A 297 -12.32 -2.47 16.92
N THR A 298 -11.05 -2.34 16.53
CA THR A 298 -10.63 -1.99 15.16
C THR A 298 -11.14 -3.04 14.18
N HIS A 299 -10.82 -4.31 14.42
CA HIS A 299 -11.29 -5.44 13.59
C HIS A 299 -12.83 -5.48 13.51
N ALA A 300 -13.53 -5.29 14.63
CA ALA A 300 -14.99 -5.26 14.67
C ALA A 300 -15.60 -4.18 13.78
N TRP A 301 -15.04 -2.95 13.79
CA TRP A 301 -15.55 -1.90 12.91
C TRP A 301 -15.31 -2.20 11.43
N PHE A 302 -14.18 -2.80 11.06
CA PHE A 302 -13.96 -3.19 9.66
C PHE A 302 -14.90 -4.29 9.20
N ARG A 303 -15.31 -5.22 10.07
CA ARG A 303 -16.36 -6.21 9.76
C ARG A 303 -17.72 -5.56 9.59
N GLU A 304 -18.05 -4.55 10.41
CA GLU A 304 -19.26 -3.74 10.24
C GLU A 304 -19.22 -2.99 8.90
N LEU A 305 -18.14 -2.27 8.59
CA LEU A 305 -17.96 -1.58 7.31
C LEU A 305 -18.10 -2.56 6.13
N ARG A 306 -17.46 -3.73 6.22
CA ARG A 306 -17.51 -4.76 5.19
C ARG A 306 -18.93 -5.26 4.94
N SER A 307 -19.62 -5.68 5.99
CA SER A 307 -20.94 -6.32 5.89
C SER A 307 -22.10 -5.33 5.68
N GLU A 308 -22.05 -4.17 6.30
CA GLU A 308 -23.11 -3.16 6.26
C GLU A 308 -22.98 -2.17 5.10
N VAL A 309 -21.79 -2.06 4.49
CA VAL A 309 -21.54 -1.14 3.37
C VAL A 309 -21.06 -1.89 2.14
N VAL A 310 -19.85 -2.44 2.17
CA VAL A 310 -19.16 -2.93 0.97
C VAL A 310 -19.91 -4.09 0.31
N ASP A 311 -20.29 -5.12 1.06
CA ASP A 311 -20.96 -6.30 0.52
C ASP A 311 -22.38 -5.98 0.02
N ARG A 312 -23.02 -4.92 0.53
CA ARG A 312 -24.40 -4.55 0.17
C ARG A 312 -24.58 -4.20 -1.31
N TYR A 313 -23.53 -3.76 -1.99
CA TYR A 313 -23.58 -3.44 -3.41
C TYR A 313 -23.52 -4.68 -4.31
N GLY A 314 -23.05 -5.83 -3.81
CA GLY A 314 -22.88 -7.06 -4.57
C GLY A 314 -23.95 -8.14 -4.37
N VAL A 315 -24.91 -7.95 -3.43
CA VAL A 315 -25.88 -9.01 -3.06
C VAL A 315 -26.97 -9.26 -4.09
N THR A 316 -27.24 -8.31 -4.99
CA THR A 316 -28.27 -8.42 -6.03
C THR A 316 -27.72 -9.15 -7.26
N SER A 317 -28.58 -9.89 -7.96
CA SER A 317 -28.19 -10.45 -9.27
C SER A 317 -27.93 -9.30 -10.25
N GLY A 318 -26.72 -9.26 -10.82
CA GLY A 318 -26.26 -8.10 -11.59
C GLY A 318 -25.81 -6.91 -10.73
N GLY A 319 -25.46 -7.15 -9.47
CA GLY A 319 -24.92 -6.15 -8.55
C GLY A 319 -23.59 -5.54 -9.00
N SER A 320 -23.11 -4.54 -8.27
CA SER A 320 -21.79 -3.91 -8.44
C SER A 320 -20.89 -4.29 -7.25
N PRO A 321 -20.25 -5.48 -7.24
CA PRO A 321 -19.35 -5.88 -6.16
C PRO A 321 -18.26 -4.84 -5.89
N LYS A 322 -18.21 -4.35 -4.65
CA LYS A 322 -17.20 -3.38 -4.22
C LYS A 322 -16.03 -4.06 -3.52
N PHE A 323 -14.88 -3.42 -3.60
CA PHE A 323 -13.60 -3.93 -3.11
C PHE A 323 -13.07 -3.06 -1.94
N MET A 324 -12.30 -3.68 -1.04
CA MET A 324 -11.55 -2.94 -0.02
C MET A 324 -10.17 -3.55 0.21
N VAL A 325 -9.14 -2.71 0.13
CA VAL A 325 -7.73 -3.07 0.43
C VAL A 325 -7.22 -2.26 1.61
N GLY A 326 -6.59 -2.92 2.58
CA GLY A 326 -6.11 -2.28 3.80
C GLY A 326 -4.61 -2.02 3.80
N GLU A 327 -4.21 -0.83 4.24
CA GLU A 327 -2.83 -0.52 4.60
C GLU A 327 -2.60 -0.72 6.10
N ALA A 328 -2.08 -1.89 6.47
CA ALA A 328 -1.68 -2.16 7.84
C ALA A 328 -0.21 -1.82 8.11
N TRP A 329 0.68 -1.90 7.11
CA TRP A 329 2.12 -1.69 7.34
C TRP A 329 2.71 -2.61 8.44
N ILE A 330 2.30 -3.88 8.44
CA ILE A 330 2.84 -4.91 9.32
C ILE A 330 4.06 -5.57 8.66
N THR A 331 5.17 -5.65 9.39
CA THR A 331 6.35 -6.41 8.97
C THR A 331 6.82 -7.32 10.10
N GLY A 332 7.16 -8.57 9.78
CA GLY A 332 7.67 -9.53 10.75
C GLY A 332 6.60 -10.25 11.59
N ASP A 333 5.32 -9.90 11.41
CA ASP A 333 4.18 -10.56 12.06
C ASP A 333 3.08 -10.89 11.03
N ARG A 334 3.26 -12.02 10.35
CA ARG A 334 2.31 -12.46 9.31
C ARG A 334 0.95 -12.85 9.89
N ALA A 335 0.89 -13.30 11.13
CA ALA A 335 -0.36 -13.72 11.76
C ALA A 335 -1.27 -12.51 11.99
N THR A 336 -0.72 -11.42 12.52
CA THR A 336 -1.44 -10.16 12.70
C THR A 336 -1.80 -9.51 11.37
N LEU A 337 -0.96 -9.59 10.33
CA LEU A 337 -1.39 -9.13 9.00
C LEU A 337 -2.60 -9.95 8.52
N ASN A 338 -2.57 -11.28 8.68
CA ASN A 338 -3.64 -12.15 8.21
C ASN A 338 -4.93 -12.03 9.02
N SER A 339 -4.92 -11.53 10.26
CA SER A 339 -6.15 -11.33 11.02
C SER A 339 -7.08 -10.31 10.36
N TYR A 340 -6.52 -9.33 9.61
CA TYR A 340 -7.29 -8.35 8.84
C TYR A 340 -8.01 -8.92 7.61
N PHE A 341 -7.82 -10.19 7.25
CA PHE A 341 -8.73 -10.83 6.31
C PHE A 341 -10.05 -11.23 6.97
N GLY A 342 -10.09 -11.29 8.30
CA GLY A 342 -11.20 -11.82 9.07
C GLY A 342 -11.34 -13.34 8.90
N THR A 343 -12.57 -13.82 9.04
CA THR A 343 -12.91 -15.24 8.87
C THR A 343 -13.93 -15.41 7.75
N GLN A 344 -14.12 -16.63 7.24
CA GLN A 344 -15.14 -16.87 6.22
C GLN A 344 -16.56 -16.46 6.67
N SER A 345 -16.88 -16.61 7.96
CA SER A 345 -18.17 -16.21 8.53
C SER A 345 -18.26 -14.73 8.90
N SER A 346 -17.12 -14.04 8.97
CA SER A 346 -17.02 -12.65 9.41
C SER A 346 -15.84 -12.00 8.68
N PRO A 347 -15.97 -11.77 7.36
CA PRO A 347 -14.86 -11.28 6.54
C PRO A 347 -14.56 -9.81 6.84
N GLU A 348 -13.31 -9.43 6.64
CA GLU A 348 -12.84 -8.04 6.75
C GLU A 348 -12.38 -7.56 5.38
N PHE A 349 -11.07 -7.45 5.16
CA PHE A 349 -10.51 -6.97 3.92
C PHE A 349 -10.47 -8.05 2.83
N HIS A 350 -10.67 -7.63 1.58
CA HIS A 350 -10.42 -8.49 0.42
C HIS A 350 -8.92 -8.64 0.17
N MET A 351 -8.15 -7.60 0.52
CA MET A 351 -6.73 -7.51 0.20
C MET A 351 -5.98 -6.67 1.23
N LEU A 352 -4.69 -6.97 1.41
CA LEU A 352 -3.80 -6.21 2.29
C LEU A 352 -2.48 -5.93 1.59
N PHE A 353 -1.89 -4.76 1.81
CA PHE A 353 -0.55 -4.45 1.31
C PHE A 353 0.53 -5.27 2.02
N ASP A 354 1.36 -5.98 1.25
CA ASP A 354 2.45 -6.81 1.79
C ASP A 354 3.78 -6.05 1.85
N PHE A 355 3.91 -5.17 2.84
CA PHE A 355 5.12 -4.41 3.10
C PHE A 355 6.32 -5.29 3.43
N GLU A 356 6.11 -6.42 4.11
CA GLU A 356 7.18 -7.37 4.39
C GLU A 356 7.78 -7.91 3.10
N PHE A 357 6.93 -8.31 2.15
CA PHE A 357 7.35 -8.83 0.87
C PHE A 357 8.00 -7.75 -0.01
N ALA A 358 7.40 -6.55 -0.10
CA ALA A 358 8.00 -5.43 -0.80
C ALA A 358 9.41 -5.09 -0.28
N GLY A 359 9.61 -5.19 1.05
CA GLY A 359 10.93 -5.02 1.68
C GLY A 359 11.91 -6.15 1.37
N LYS A 360 11.44 -7.41 1.36
CA LYS A 360 12.25 -8.60 1.03
C LYS A 360 12.70 -8.62 -0.43
N LEU A 361 11.85 -8.20 -1.35
CA LEU A 361 12.15 -8.23 -2.79
C LEU A 361 13.39 -7.39 -3.13
N GLY A 362 13.70 -6.36 -2.33
CA GLY A 362 14.94 -5.60 -2.45
C GLY A 362 16.18 -6.17 -1.74
N ARG A 363 16.08 -7.29 -1.03
CA ARG A 363 17.15 -7.81 -0.14
C ARG A 363 17.53 -9.26 -0.39
N THR A 364 16.61 -10.11 -0.87
CA THR A 364 16.86 -11.55 -1.03
C THR A 364 16.42 -12.06 -2.41
N PRO A 365 17.16 -13.02 -3.00
CA PRO A 365 16.71 -13.74 -4.20
C PRO A 365 15.63 -14.79 -3.89
N ASP A 366 15.56 -15.26 -2.65
CA ASP A 366 14.55 -16.22 -2.19
C ASP A 366 13.33 -15.47 -1.68
N LEU A 367 12.29 -15.45 -2.52
CA LEU A 367 11.08 -14.68 -2.28
C LEU A 367 10.08 -15.42 -1.38
N ALA A 368 10.01 -16.75 -1.49
CA ALA A 368 9.11 -17.65 -0.74
C ALA A 368 7.87 -16.96 -0.12
N PRO A 369 7.00 -16.34 -0.94
CA PRO A 369 5.85 -15.62 -0.44
C PRO A 369 4.90 -16.61 0.24
N GLN A 370 4.41 -16.24 1.41
CA GLN A 370 3.19 -16.85 1.94
C GLN A 370 2.07 -16.15 1.19
N ILE A 371 1.20 -16.89 0.51
CA ILE A 371 0.14 -16.32 -0.33
C ILE A 371 -1.17 -16.86 0.20
N PRO A 372 -2.13 -16.01 0.56
CA PRO A 372 -3.40 -16.45 1.03
C PRO A 372 -4.17 -17.08 -0.14
N GLY A 373 -5.05 -18.03 0.15
CA GLY A 373 -5.93 -18.60 -0.85
C GLY A 373 -6.98 -17.59 -1.31
N THR A 374 -7.56 -17.80 -2.49
CA THR A 374 -8.73 -17.05 -2.94
C THR A 374 -9.91 -17.30 -1.99
N PRO A 375 -10.78 -16.29 -1.74
CA PRO A 375 -10.94 -15.04 -2.49
C PRO A 375 -10.10 -13.85 -1.96
N VAL A 376 -9.21 -14.03 -0.99
CA VAL A 376 -8.35 -12.94 -0.49
C VAL A 376 -6.98 -12.95 -1.16
N SER A 377 -6.27 -11.83 -1.15
CA SER A 377 -4.91 -11.74 -1.70
C SER A 377 -4.07 -10.65 -1.02
N TYR A 378 -2.80 -10.55 -1.43
CA TYR A 378 -1.98 -9.39 -1.10
C TYR A 378 -1.90 -8.41 -2.27
N ALA A 379 -1.76 -7.14 -1.93
CA ALA A 379 -1.33 -6.09 -2.86
C ALA A 379 0.22 -6.04 -2.88
N GLY A 380 0.80 -6.44 -4.01
CA GLY A 380 2.24 -6.43 -4.25
C GLY A 380 2.69 -5.15 -4.96
N PHE A 381 3.77 -4.53 -4.46
CA PHE A 381 4.29 -3.28 -5.00
C PHE A 381 5.81 -3.17 -4.77
N LEU A 382 6.47 -2.28 -5.51
CA LEU A 382 7.91 -2.00 -5.38
C LEU A 382 8.22 -0.72 -4.59
N SER A 383 7.33 0.26 -4.72
CA SER A 383 7.33 1.56 -4.05
C SER A 383 5.90 2.12 -4.09
N ASN A 384 5.64 3.13 -3.28
CA ASN A 384 4.39 3.87 -3.24
C ASN A 384 4.71 5.36 -2.96
N HIS A 385 3.70 6.10 -2.49
CA HIS A 385 3.81 7.51 -2.16
C HIS A 385 4.48 7.80 -0.80
N ASP A 386 4.78 6.77 -0.01
CA ASP A 386 5.36 6.88 1.31
C ASP A 386 6.84 6.57 1.32
N ASN A 387 7.50 7.03 2.37
CA ASN A 387 8.92 6.80 2.58
C ASN A 387 9.27 5.35 3.00
N PHE A 388 8.43 4.37 2.66
CA PHE A 388 8.72 2.94 2.87
C PHE A 388 9.93 2.50 2.03
N ALA A 389 9.96 2.91 0.76
CA ALA A 389 11.07 2.61 -0.12
C ALA A 389 11.23 3.70 -1.19
N ASP A 390 12.49 3.96 -1.56
CA ASP A 390 12.83 4.80 -2.71
C ASP A 390 12.25 4.25 -4.02
N ARG A 391 12.14 5.13 -5.03
CA ARG A 391 11.75 4.72 -6.37
C ARG A 391 12.68 3.60 -6.87
N PRO A 392 12.14 2.56 -7.55
CA PRO A 392 12.93 1.40 -7.98
C PRO A 392 14.17 1.76 -8.79
N ALA A 393 14.07 2.74 -9.69
CA ALA A 393 15.17 3.19 -10.54
C ALA A 393 16.31 3.86 -9.75
N SER A 394 16.04 4.44 -8.58
CA SER A 394 17.10 4.99 -7.70
C SER A 394 17.78 3.94 -6.82
N ARG A 395 17.18 2.75 -6.68
CA ARG A 395 17.68 1.69 -5.80
C ARG A 395 18.52 0.66 -6.54
N TRP A 396 18.26 0.48 -7.84
CA TRP A 396 18.71 -0.67 -8.59
C TRP A 396 19.32 -0.25 -9.92
N THR A 397 20.34 -1.00 -10.36
CA THR A 397 20.82 -0.91 -11.75
C THR A 397 19.71 -1.32 -12.72
N ASP A 398 19.79 -0.94 -14.00
CA ASP A 398 18.79 -1.32 -15.02
C ASP A 398 18.49 -2.83 -15.04
N ALA A 399 19.53 -3.68 -14.96
CA ALA A 399 19.36 -5.13 -14.93
C ALA A 399 18.64 -5.64 -13.67
N GLU A 400 18.88 -5.01 -12.52
CA GLU A 400 18.21 -5.33 -11.26
C GLU A 400 16.77 -4.80 -11.28
N LEU A 401 16.55 -3.58 -11.77
CA LEU A 401 15.22 -2.98 -11.93
C LEU A 401 14.30 -3.88 -12.77
N ARG A 402 14.79 -4.36 -13.92
CA ARG A 402 14.05 -5.29 -14.78
C ARG A 402 13.72 -6.60 -14.07
N LEU A 403 14.70 -7.18 -13.39
CA LEU A 403 14.51 -8.41 -12.61
C LEU A 403 13.46 -8.21 -11.51
N LYS A 404 13.56 -7.13 -10.72
CA LYS A 404 12.65 -6.85 -9.62
C LYS A 404 11.24 -6.51 -10.10
N THR A 405 11.14 -5.83 -11.24
CA THR A 405 9.86 -5.62 -11.95
C THR A 405 9.23 -6.95 -12.34
N ALA A 406 9.97 -7.84 -13.01
CA ALA A 406 9.48 -9.16 -13.39
C ALA A 406 9.07 -10.00 -12.17
N GLN A 407 9.88 -9.99 -11.11
CA GLN A 407 9.54 -10.65 -9.85
C GLN A 407 8.23 -10.09 -9.27
N SER A 408 8.06 -8.77 -9.20
CA SER A 408 6.86 -8.16 -8.61
C SER A 408 5.58 -8.42 -9.40
N LEU A 409 5.64 -8.42 -10.74
CA LEU A 409 4.43 -8.50 -11.59
C LEU A 409 3.99 -9.95 -11.87
N LEU A 410 4.89 -10.93 -11.76
CA LEU A 410 4.61 -12.34 -12.08
C LEU A 410 4.31 -13.22 -10.85
N LEU A 411 4.47 -12.69 -9.65
CA LEU A 411 4.00 -13.39 -8.45
C LEU A 411 2.48 -13.48 -8.43
N PRO A 412 1.88 -14.52 -7.83
CA PRO A 412 0.43 -14.66 -7.77
C PRO A 412 -0.15 -13.86 -6.59
N VAL A 413 0.24 -12.59 -6.53
CA VAL A 413 -0.35 -11.51 -5.72
C VAL A 413 -0.86 -10.43 -6.68
N VAL A 414 -1.73 -9.54 -6.25
CA VAL A 414 -2.28 -8.50 -7.14
C VAL A 414 -1.30 -7.33 -7.25
N PRO A 415 -0.84 -6.95 -8.45
CA PRO A 415 0.17 -5.92 -8.62
C PRO A 415 -0.41 -4.51 -8.50
N PHE A 416 0.32 -3.64 -7.81
CA PHE A 416 0.10 -2.21 -7.68
C PHE A 416 1.34 -1.47 -8.21
N VAL A 417 1.19 -0.82 -9.36
CA VAL A 417 2.24 -0.05 -10.02
C VAL A 417 2.09 1.42 -9.64
N TYR A 418 3.04 1.94 -8.87
CA TYR A 418 3.09 3.37 -8.56
C TYR A 418 3.57 4.18 -9.76
N TYR A 419 2.90 5.31 -10.04
CA TYR A 419 3.22 6.14 -11.20
C TYR A 419 4.71 6.49 -11.28
N GLY A 420 5.29 6.30 -12.45
CA GLY A 420 6.70 6.55 -12.75
C GLY A 420 7.58 5.31 -12.62
N ASN A 421 7.13 4.25 -11.94
CA ASN A 421 7.91 3.01 -11.87
C ASN A 421 8.08 2.38 -13.26
N GLU A 422 7.03 2.44 -14.07
CA GLU A 422 7.02 1.95 -15.45
C GLU A 422 7.90 2.79 -16.38
N ALA A 423 8.12 4.06 -16.04
CA ALA A 423 8.98 4.98 -16.80
C ALA A 423 10.40 5.07 -16.23
N ALA A 424 10.76 4.23 -15.26
CA ALA A 424 12.03 4.27 -14.55
C ALA A 424 12.34 5.65 -13.92
N LEU A 425 11.31 6.32 -13.41
CA LEU A 425 11.46 7.59 -12.72
C LEU A 425 12.31 7.40 -11.45
N GLU A 426 13.40 8.16 -11.34
CA GLU A 426 14.28 8.20 -10.18
C GLU A 426 13.79 9.23 -9.17
N ASN A 427 14.13 9.09 -7.89
CA ASN A 427 13.94 10.11 -6.86
C ASN A 427 14.51 11.46 -7.30
N ASP A 428 13.79 12.54 -6.96
CA ASP A 428 14.33 13.89 -7.07
C ASP A 428 14.47 14.53 -5.69
N ALA A 429 15.72 14.55 -5.20
CA ALA A 429 16.07 15.19 -3.94
C ALA A 429 16.00 16.73 -4.01
N ALA A 430 15.99 17.32 -5.20
CA ALA A 430 15.77 18.76 -5.38
C ALA A 430 14.27 19.12 -5.28
N TYR A 431 13.37 18.19 -5.60
CA TYR A 431 11.94 18.38 -5.44
C TYR A 431 11.50 18.39 -3.97
N GLY A 432 12.12 17.57 -3.12
CA GLY A 432 11.86 17.58 -1.68
C GLY A 432 12.62 16.52 -0.90
N ASN A 433 12.47 16.55 0.43
CA ASN A 433 13.02 15.57 1.35
C ASN A 433 11.93 14.61 1.84
N GLY A 434 12.32 13.47 2.41
CA GLY A 434 11.34 12.50 2.91
C GLY A 434 10.45 11.96 1.79
N ASP A 435 9.22 11.61 2.11
CA ASP A 435 8.19 11.16 1.18
C ASP A 435 7.97 12.11 -0.02
N ILE A 436 8.16 13.43 0.15
CA ILE A 436 7.96 14.44 -0.93
C ILE A 436 8.80 14.11 -2.18
N ARG A 437 10.01 13.56 -2.04
CA ARG A 437 10.88 13.17 -3.17
C ARG A 437 10.26 12.11 -4.09
N LEU A 438 9.26 11.38 -3.58
CA LEU A 438 8.54 10.32 -4.30
C LEU A 438 7.30 10.87 -5.02
N ARG A 439 6.97 12.16 -4.86
CA ARG A 439 5.74 12.80 -5.33
C ARG A 439 5.99 13.89 -6.36
N GLN A 440 7.11 13.82 -7.06
CA GLN A 440 7.49 14.74 -8.13
C GLN A 440 6.59 14.60 -9.37
N PRO A 441 6.48 15.62 -10.24
CA PRO A 441 5.76 15.51 -11.51
C PRO A 441 6.19 14.29 -12.33
N PHE A 442 5.22 13.63 -12.96
CA PHE A 442 5.48 12.51 -13.85
C PHE A 442 6.24 12.98 -15.11
N ASP A 443 7.26 12.22 -15.50
CA ASP A 443 8.07 12.54 -16.67
C ASP A 443 7.43 12.00 -17.97
N TRP A 444 6.43 12.74 -18.47
CA TRP A 444 5.76 12.43 -19.73
C TRP A 444 6.69 12.36 -20.94
N PRO A 445 7.69 13.27 -21.10
CA PRO A 445 8.68 13.12 -22.16
C PRO A 445 9.45 11.80 -22.12
N SER A 446 9.91 11.36 -20.94
CA SER A 446 10.60 10.08 -20.78
C SER A 446 9.68 8.90 -21.13
N ALA A 447 8.46 8.88 -20.59
CA ALA A 447 7.48 7.84 -20.88
C ALA A 447 7.17 7.76 -22.39
N GLY A 448 6.96 8.90 -23.04
CA GLY A 448 6.71 8.98 -24.48
C GLY A 448 7.89 8.49 -25.34
N GLY A 449 9.13 8.75 -24.91
CA GLY A 449 10.32 8.20 -25.57
C GLY A 449 10.44 6.68 -25.44
N GLN A 450 10.00 6.13 -24.31
CA GLN A 450 10.03 4.69 -24.04
C GLN A 450 8.92 3.91 -24.75
N SER A 451 7.78 4.54 -25.07
CA SER A 451 6.63 3.90 -25.72
C SER A 451 6.97 3.17 -27.02
N SER A 452 7.92 3.69 -27.79
CA SER A 452 8.37 3.09 -29.06
C SER A 452 9.60 2.18 -28.94
N ASP A 453 10.26 2.18 -27.78
CA ASP A 453 11.46 1.39 -27.55
C ASP A 453 11.08 0.02 -26.96
N PRO A 454 11.22 -1.09 -27.71
CA PRO A 454 10.86 -2.43 -27.22
C PRO A 454 11.73 -2.90 -26.05
N ASP A 455 12.91 -2.30 -25.86
CA ASP A 455 13.84 -2.65 -24.79
C ASP A 455 13.66 -1.74 -23.55
N SER A 456 12.69 -0.83 -23.54
CA SER A 456 12.46 0.08 -22.42
C SER A 456 11.85 -0.60 -21.17
N VAL A 457 11.92 0.07 -20.02
CA VAL A 457 11.27 -0.40 -18.78
C VAL A 457 9.74 -0.35 -18.92
N LEU A 458 9.21 0.62 -19.67
CA LEU A 458 7.78 0.71 -19.98
C LEU A 458 7.32 -0.48 -20.83
N SER A 459 8.07 -0.84 -21.88
CA SER A 459 7.78 -2.01 -22.70
C SER A 459 7.83 -3.32 -21.92
N LEU A 460 8.74 -3.44 -20.94
CA LEU A 460 8.77 -4.57 -20.01
C LEU A 460 7.50 -4.64 -19.14
N HIS A 461 7.07 -3.53 -18.54
CA HIS A 461 5.82 -3.50 -17.75
C HIS A 461 4.62 -3.94 -18.61
N ARG A 462 4.49 -3.36 -19.81
CA ARG A 462 3.46 -3.71 -20.79
C ARG A 462 3.45 -5.20 -21.11
N ALA A 463 4.62 -5.77 -21.39
CA ALA A 463 4.74 -7.19 -21.73
C ALA A 463 4.33 -8.10 -20.56
N LEU A 464 4.79 -7.80 -19.34
CA LEU A 464 4.52 -8.59 -18.15
C LEU A 464 3.05 -8.51 -17.72
N LEU A 465 2.45 -7.33 -17.73
CA LEU A 465 1.04 -7.16 -17.40
C LEU A 465 0.12 -7.78 -18.46
N ARG A 466 0.48 -7.70 -19.75
CA ARG A 466 -0.23 -8.46 -20.79
C ARG A 466 -0.08 -9.97 -20.60
N LEU A 467 1.10 -10.45 -20.22
CA LEU A 467 1.31 -11.87 -19.90
C LEU A 467 0.39 -12.30 -18.76
N ARG A 468 0.39 -11.54 -17.66
CA ARG A 468 -0.50 -11.74 -16.52
C ARG A 468 -1.98 -11.73 -16.91
N SER A 469 -2.39 -10.81 -17.77
CA SER A 469 -3.78 -10.71 -18.24
C SER A 469 -4.24 -11.95 -19.03
N ARG A 470 -3.30 -12.62 -19.71
CA ARG A 470 -3.56 -13.76 -20.58
C ARG A 470 -3.53 -15.11 -19.86
N PHE A 471 -2.70 -15.24 -18.83
CA PHE A 471 -2.47 -16.50 -18.14
C PHE A 471 -3.08 -16.46 -16.74
N GLU A 472 -4.21 -17.13 -16.59
CA GLU A 472 -4.94 -17.22 -15.32
C GLU A 472 -4.08 -17.79 -14.19
N SER A 473 -3.12 -18.69 -14.49
CA SER A 473 -2.17 -19.21 -13.51
C SER A 473 -1.38 -18.09 -12.79
N LEU A 474 -1.09 -16.95 -13.44
CA LEU A 474 -0.41 -15.82 -12.81
C LEU A 474 -1.30 -15.06 -11.82
N ARG A 475 -2.62 -15.19 -11.93
CA ARG A 475 -3.60 -14.47 -11.10
C ARG A 475 -4.23 -15.36 -10.02
N ARG A 476 -4.44 -16.63 -10.35
CA ARG A 476 -5.21 -17.60 -9.53
C ARG A 476 -4.48 -18.92 -9.27
N GLY A 477 -3.28 -19.11 -9.83
CA GLY A 477 -2.54 -20.36 -9.70
C GLY A 477 -2.01 -20.59 -8.29
N ALA A 478 -2.07 -21.85 -7.84
CA ALA A 478 -1.46 -22.28 -6.59
C ALA A 478 0.06 -22.19 -6.69
N TYR A 479 0.67 -21.45 -5.75
CA TYR A 479 2.11 -21.25 -5.68
C TYR A 479 2.82 -22.48 -5.13
N THR A 480 3.77 -23.02 -5.89
CA THR A 480 4.68 -24.09 -5.45
C THR A 480 6.11 -23.63 -5.61
N ARG A 481 6.83 -23.49 -4.49
CA ARG A 481 8.27 -23.18 -4.53
C ARG A 481 9.03 -24.36 -5.15
N LEU A 482 9.95 -24.06 -6.08
CA LEU A 482 10.86 -25.06 -6.63
C LEU A 482 12.22 -24.96 -5.92
N SER A 483 12.67 -26.08 -5.38
CA SER A 483 13.96 -26.20 -4.72
C SER A 483 14.96 -26.88 -5.65
N ALA A 484 16.22 -26.50 -5.52
CA ALA A 484 17.29 -27.25 -6.15
C ALA A 484 17.45 -28.61 -5.42
N PRO A 485 17.79 -29.71 -6.13
CA PRO A 485 17.96 -31.02 -5.52
C PRO A 485 18.92 -31.02 -4.33
N GLU A 486 18.70 -31.91 -3.37
CA GLU A 486 19.56 -32.05 -2.20
C GLU A 486 21.03 -32.29 -2.62
N GLY A 487 21.96 -31.51 -2.07
CA GLY A 487 23.39 -31.55 -2.44
C GLY A 487 23.79 -30.74 -3.67
N SER A 488 22.84 -30.13 -4.39
CA SER A 488 23.16 -29.17 -5.45
C SER A 488 23.55 -27.80 -4.88
N THR A 489 24.47 -27.10 -5.56
CA THR A 489 24.83 -25.73 -5.20
C THR A 489 23.95 -24.76 -6.00
N ASN A 490 23.36 -23.77 -5.31
CA ASN A 490 22.74 -22.59 -5.95
C ASN A 490 23.61 -21.35 -5.71
N PRO A 491 24.86 -21.31 -6.22
CA PRO A 491 25.77 -20.21 -5.95
C PRO A 491 25.32 -18.92 -6.65
N TYR A 492 24.34 -19.01 -7.55
CA TYR A 492 23.88 -17.92 -8.41
C TYR A 492 22.57 -17.27 -7.95
N GLY A 493 22.00 -17.70 -6.82
CA GLY A 493 20.77 -17.11 -6.29
C GLY A 493 19.60 -17.20 -7.27
N VAL A 494 19.52 -18.31 -8.01
CA VAL A 494 18.38 -18.58 -8.91
C VAL A 494 17.19 -18.97 -8.04
N SER A 495 16.07 -18.30 -8.22
CA SER A 495 14.80 -18.69 -7.59
C SER A 495 13.81 -19.13 -8.66
N ALA A 496 13.02 -20.13 -8.32
CA ALA A 496 11.99 -20.63 -9.21
C ALA A 496 10.74 -21.05 -8.44
N TYR A 497 9.59 -20.92 -9.09
CA TYR A 497 8.31 -21.39 -8.58
C TYR A 497 7.41 -21.82 -9.74
N ALA A 498 6.49 -22.72 -9.44
CA ALA A 498 5.41 -23.13 -10.33
C ALA A 498 4.08 -22.54 -9.86
N LEU A 499 3.23 -22.17 -10.82
CA LEU A 499 1.86 -21.73 -10.61
C LEU A 499 0.93 -22.68 -11.34
N SER A 500 0.10 -23.40 -10.58
CA SER A 500 -0.75 -24.45 -11.15
C SER A 500 -2.22 -24.13 -10.90
N LEU A 501 -3.04 -24.17 -11.95
CA LEU A 501 -4.50 -24.12 -11.79
C LEU A 501 -5.02 -25.48 -11.30
N SER A 502 -6.22 -25.53 -10.73
CA SER A 502 -6.90 -26.81 -10.54
C SER A 502 -7.24 -27.42 -11.91
N PRO A 503 -7.24 -28.76 -12.06
CA PRO A 503 -7.64 -29.40 -13.31
C PRO A 503 -9.05 -28.96 -13.71
N ASP A 504 -9.24 -28.62 -14.97
CA ASP A 504 -10.57 -28.30 -15.49
C ASP A 504 -11.45 -29.56 -15.61
N GLY A 505 -12.72 -29.38 -16.00
CA GLY A 505 -13.64 -30.50 -16.23
C GLY A 505 -13.21 -31.47 -17.36
N ALA A 506 -12.19 -31.11 -18.15
CA ALA A 506 -11.58 -31.94 -19.19
C ALA A 506 -10.29 -32.64 -18.70
N GLY A 507 -9.82 -32.34 -17.49
CA GLY A 507 -8.63 -32.92 -16.86
C GLY A 507 -7.31 -32.25 -17.26
N GLU A 508 -7.34 -31.15 -18.03
CA GLU A 508 -6.12 -30.42 -18.39
C GLU A 508 -5.72 -29.44 -17.27
N GLN A 509 -4.45 -29.50 -16.87
CA GLN A 509 -3.88 -28.61 -15.87
C GLN A 509 -2.85 -27.68 -16.51
N GLN A 510 -3.07 -26.37 -16.39
CA GLN A 510 -2.10 -25.36 -16.79
C GLN A 510 -1.10 -25.10 -15.66
N THR A 511 0.18 -25.31 -15.95
CA THR A 511 1.28 -25.00 -15.04
C THR A 511 2.27 -24.05 -15.70
N LEU A 512 2.60 -22.97 -15.00
CA LEU A 512 3.58 -21.98 -15.42
C LEU A 512 4.78 -22.02 -14.47
N VAL A 513 5.99 -22.10 -15.01
CA VAL A 513 7.24 -22.10 -14.24
C VAL A 513 7.94 -20.77 -14.45
N CYS A 514 8.09 -20.00 -13.37
CA CYS A 514 8.87 -18.77 -13.35
C CYS A 514 10.27 -19.06 -12.84
N VAL A 515 11.30 -18.58 -13.55
CA VAL A 515 12.70 -18.70 -13.14
C VAL A 515 13.38 -17.33 -13.18
N PHE A 516 13.99 -16.96 -12.06
CA PHE A 516 14.64 -15.67 -11.86
C PHE A 516 16.10 -15.87 -11.51
N ASN A 517 17.00 -15.30 -12.31
CA ASN A 517 18.43 -15.35 -12.04
C ASN A 517 18.90 -14.03 -11.41
N SER A 518 19.15 -14.07 -10.10
CA SER A 518 19.58 -12.87 -9.35
C SER A 518 21.04 -12.48 -9.59
N GLN A 519 21.83 -13.34 -10.23
CA GLN A 519 23.21 -13.07 -10.64
C GLN A 519 23.26 -12.85 -12.16
N TYR A 520 22.90 -11.63 -12.57
CA TYR A 520 22.78 -11.12 -13.94
C TYR A 520 24.04 -11.26 -14.84
N ARG A 521 25.17 -11.77 -14.31
CA ARG A 521 26.44 -11.93 -15.04
C ARG A 521 26.66 -13.32 -15.66
N GLN A 522 25.92 -14.35 -15.28
CA GLN A 522 26.09 -15.70 -15.83
C GLN A 522 24.82 -16.20 -16.52
N ARG A 523 24.94 -16.58 -17.81
CA ARG A 523 23.83 -17.06 -18.64
C ARG A 523 23.39 -18.47 -18.26
N ASN A 524 24.34 -19.38 -18.07
CA ASN A 524 24.07 -20.74 -17.61
C ASN A 524 24.47 -20.86 -16.15
N SER A 525 23.48 -20.88 -15.26
CA SER A 525 23.70 -21.16 -13.84
C SER A 525 23.94 -22.66 -13.58
N GLY A 526 23.56 -23.54 -14.52
CA GLY A 526 23.66 -25.00 -14.35
C GLY A 526 22.79 -25.54 -13.21
N VAL A 527 21.81 -24.74 -12.74
CA VAL A 527 20.91 -25.11 -11.64
C VAL A 527 19.77 -25.95 -12.21
N SER A 528 19.59 -27.15 -11.65
CA SER A 528 18.40 -27.98 -11.88
C SER A 528 17.40 -27.75 -10.75
N PHE A 529 16.11 -27.81 -11.08
CA PHE A 529 15.03 -27.74 -10.10
C PHE A 529 14.28 -29.08 -10.07
N ASP A 530 13.89 -29.51 -8.87
CA ASP A 530 13.00 -30.65 -8.70
C ASP A 530 11.55 -30.21 -8.95
N LEU A 531 10.89 -30.86 -9.92
CA LEU A 531 9.50 -30.62 -10.30
C LEU A 531 8.53 -31.66 -9.71
N SER A 532 9.02 -32.66 -8.98
CA SER A 532 8.20 -33.74 -8.41
C SER A 532 7.16 -33.24 -7.40
N SER A 533 7.39 -32.08 -6.80
CA SER A 533 6.47 -31.42 -5.87
C SER A 533 5.34 -30.63 -6.55
N VAL A 534 5.38 -30.47 -7.88
CA VAL A 534 4.40 -29.69 -8.63
C VAL A 534 3.18 -30.55 -8.94
N PRO A 535 1.97 -30.18 -8.46
CA PRO A 535 0.76 -30.95 -8.71
C PRO A 535 0.49 -31.14 -10.21
N GLY A 536 0.12 -32.35 -10.62
CA GLY A 536 -0.29 -32.68 -11.99
C GLY A 536 0.83 -33.01 -12.97
N LEU A 537 2.07 -32.62 -12.69
CA LEU A 537 3.21 -33.01 -13.51
C LEU A 537 3.59 -34.48 -13.25
N GLN A 538 3.09 -35.39 -14.09
CA GLN A 538 3.51 -36.79 -14.11
C GLN A 538 4.63 -36.98 -15.13
N PHE A 539 5.79 -37.45 -14.66
CA PHE A 539 6.90 -37.87 -15.51
C PHE A 539 6.79 -39.37 -15.75
N SER A 540 6.73 -39.81 -17.02
CA SER A 540 6.77 -41.24 -17.31
C SER A 540 8.18 -41.79 -17.06
N ASP A 541 8.29 -42.93 -16.38
CA ASP A 541 9.58 -43.55 -16.02
C ASP A 541 10.49 -43.84 -17.23
N SER A 542 9.95 -43.89 -18.46
CA SER A 542 10.72 -44.09 -19.70
C SER A 542 11.45 -42.84 -20.21
N GLU A 543 11.13 -41.64 -19.71
CA GLU A 543 11.82 -40.38 -20.08
C GLU A 543 12.83 -39.91 -19.03
N THR A 544 13.12 -40.74 -18.02
CA THR A 544 14.19 -40.46 -17.04
C THR A 544 15.61 -40.57 -17.64
N SER A 545 15.74 -41.07 -18.87
CA SER A 545 17.03 -41.24 -19.58
C SER A 545 17.12 -40.55 -20.95
N SER A 546 16.04 -39.98 -21.46
CA SER A 546 16.12 -38.98 -22.53
C SER A 546 16.15 -37.62 -21.87
N SER A 547 17.33 -37.00 -21.84
CA SER A 547 17.50 -35.60 -21.48
C SER A 547 16.33 -34.73 -21.97
N PHE A 548 15.42 -34.36 -21.07
CA PHE A 548 15.19 -32.94 -20.94
C PHE A 548 16.58 -32.42 -20.61
N ALA A 549 17.27 -31.86 -21.61
CA ALA A 549 18.47 -31.09 -21.32
C ALA A 549 18.09 -30.23 -20.12
N PRO A 550 18.79 -30.32 -18.97
CA PRO A 550 18.49 -29.50 -17.81
C PRO A 550 18.28 -28.12 -18.38
N ALA A 551 17.07 -27.54 -18.28
CA ALA A 551 16.66 -26.41 -19.10
C ALA A 551 17.76 -25.37 -18.98
N THR A 552 18.68 -25.39 -19.96
CA THR A 552 19.93 -24.66 -19.85
C THR A 552 19.45 -23.37 -20.40
N LEU A 553 19.02 -22.49 -19.49
CA LEU A 553 18.47 -21.19 -19.77
C LEU A 553 19.54 -20.38 -20.51
N ALA A 554 19.71 -20.67 -21.80
CA ALA A 554 20.66 -20.04 -22.67
C ALA A 554 20.04 -18.73 -23.17
N GLY A 555 19.87 -17.78 -22.26
CA GLY A 555 19.41 -16.42 -22.55
C GLY A 555 20.57 -15.46 -22.78
N ARG A 556 20.37 -14.46 -23.65
CA ARG A 556 21.22 -13.25 -23.72
C ARG A 556 21.06 -12.42 -22.41
N PRO A 557 21.84 -11.35 -22.15
CA PRO A 557 21.93 -10.75 -20.81
C PRO A 557 20.68 -9.95 -20.47
N SER A 558 19.60 -10.63 -20.07
CA SER A 558 18.43 -10.10 -19.39
C SER A 558 17.93 -11.17 -18.43
N SER A 559 17.68 -10.79 -17.18
CA SER A 559 17.81 -11.60 -15.96
C SER A 559 16.56 -12.42 -15.54
N ALA A 560 15.54 -12.57 -16.38
CA ALA A 560 14.30 -13.29 -16.04
C ALA A 560 13.82 -14.15 -17.23
N SER A 561 13.22 -15.31 -16.93
CA SER A 561 12.63 -16.19 -17.94
C SER A 561 11.37 -16.84 -17.41
N VAL A 562 10.35 -16.92 -18.27
CA VAL A 562 9.10 -17.63 -17.96
C VAL A 562 8.91 -18.77 -18.96
N ASP A 563 8.75 -19.98 -18.43
CA ASP A 563 8.54 -21.21 -19.19
C ASP A 563 7.15 -21.80 -18.92
N PHE A 564 6.57 -22.38 -19.98
CA PHE A 564 5.24 -22.99 -19.94
C PHE A 564 5.35 -24.50 -20.03
N ILE A 565 4.74 -25.22 -19.09
CA ILE A 565 4.65 -26.69 -19.10
C ILE A 565 3.17 -27.07 -18.92
N ALA A 566 2.52 -27.53 -19.98
CA ALA A 566 1.19 -28.14 -19.89
C ALA A 566 1.33 -29.67 -19.82
N SER A 567 0.57 -30.35 -18.97
CA SER A 567 0.54 -31.83 -18.94
C SER A 567 -0.86 -32.43 -19.04
N ALA A 568 -0.93 -33.50 -19.85
CA ALA A 568 -1.90 -34.59 -19.94
C ALA A 568 -3.34 -34.30 -20.42
N GLY A 569 -3.49 -34.21 -21.75
CA GLY A 569 -4.73 -34.44 -22.50
C GLY A 569 -4.40 -34.69 -23.99
N GLN A 570 -4.38 -35.96 -24.41
CA GLN A 570 -4.10 -36.50 -25.75
C GLN A 570 -3.36 -35.63 -26.82
N SER A 571 -2.13 -36.08 -27.15
CA SER A 571 -1.49 -35.98 -28.47
C SER A 571 -1.33 -34.60 -29.12
N ASN A 572 -0.73 -33.64 -28.42
CA ASN A 572 -0.02 -32.58 -29.13
C ASN A 572 1.22 -32.10 -28.34
N PRO A 573 2.46 -32.38 -28.80
CA PRO A 573 3.65 -31.83 -28.19
C PRO A 573 3.74 -30.34 -28.55
N LEU A 574 3.09 -29.48 -27.77
CA LEU A 574 3.10 -28.04 -28.02
C LEU A 574 4.32 -27.39 -27.36
N LYS A 575 5.24 -26.98 -28.24
CA LYS A 575 6.38 -26.06 -28.08
C LYS A 575 6.40 -25.25 -26.77
N SER A 576 7.45 -25.46 -25.97
CA SER A 576 7.95 -24.45 -25.04
C SER A 576 8.18 -23.14 -25.81
N ARG A 577 7.48 -22.07 -25.42
CA ARG A 577 7.81 -20.72 -25.86
C ARG A 577 8.48 -20.03 -24.69
N PHE A 578 9.80 -19.92 -24.76
CA PHE A 578 10.57 -19.03 -23.90
C PHE A 578 10.11 -17.60 -24.17
N PHE A 579 9.56 -16.93 -23.16
CA PHE A 579 9.49 -15.47 -23.17
C PHE A 579 10.75 -14.98 -22.45
N GLN A 580 11.68 -14.42 -23.24
CA GLN A 580 12.90 -13.74 -22.78
C GLN A 580 12.63 -12.29 -22.44
#